data_AF-A0A923L2C2-F1
#
_entry.id   AF-A0A923L2C2-F1
#
_cell.length_a   1.000
_cell.length_b   1.000
_cell.length_c   1.000
_cell.angle_alpha   90.00
_cell.angle_beta   90.00
_cell.angle_gamma   90.00
#
_symmetry.space_group_name_H-M   'P 1'
#
loop_
_entity.id
_entity.type
_entity.pdbx_description
1 polymer ?
#
loop_
_entity_poly.entity_id
_entity_poly.type
_entity_poly.pdbx_seq_one_letter_code
_entity_poly.pdbx_strand_id
1 'polypeptide(L)'
;MQDAVGQTETTEIWRKYEAGREHHNNDGMYGRVERCHHFYEGDQWHGIKSGGEELPVLNFIRPICTYKIATVAMNDTAVLYSAMDGDAQATAVCELLTRFAGAQWEKGKMDFKKWAVIKNACIAGDHYLYCYDAREPSESVVQDLKPQLKMQLVGKTSLYLADEQEPDINSQEWIIIAERRPVAQVREEARKNGVAETEVVRIVSDEVDETEIGYTGAQEVKTDLGKCTSLLYMAKTDEGVAFGRSTETVIYQPEQVIPGLDVYPVCGMRWSEKMGSARGVGVVEGLIPNQIEVNRTL
;
A
#
# COMPACT_ATOMS: atom_id res chain seq x y z
N MET A 1 44.10 4.57 -18.10
CA MET A 1 42.80 4.93 -18.69
C MET A 1 42.03 3.63 -18.84
N GLN A 2 41.33 3.26 -17.78
CA GLN A 2 40.34 2.19 -17.78
C GLN A 2 39.23 2.76 -16.91
N ASP A 3 38.09 2.95 -17.54
CA ASP A 3 36.93 3.63 -17.01
C ASP A 3 36.44 2.90 -15.75
N ALA A 4 36.54 3.57 -14.61
CA ALA A 4 35.74 3.24 -13.46
C ALA A 4 34.29 3.54 -13.85
N VAL A 5 33.58 2.52 -14.32
CA VAL A 5 32.12 2.51 -14.37
C VAL A 5 31.67 2.84 -12.95
N GLY A 6 31.23 4.08 -12.74
CA GLY A 6 30.67 4.49 -11.47
C GLY A 6 29.51 3.57 -11.16
N GLN A 7 29.70 2.68 -10.18
CA GLN A 7 28.58 1.96 -9.58
C GLN A 7 27.65 3.04 -9.05
N THR A 8 26.49 3.21 -9.67
CA THR A 8 25.42 4.01 -9.10
C THR A 8 25.07 3.33 -7.78
N GLU A 9 25.54 3.88 -6.67
CA GLU A 9 25.35 3.26 -5.35
C GLU A 9 23.85 3.28 -5.04
N THR A 10 23.22 2.10 -5.14
CA THR A 10 21.80 1.92 -4.81
C THR A 10 21.61 1.99 -3.31
N THR A 11 20.51 2.61 -2.88
CA THR A 11 20.19 2.74 -1.46
C THR A 11 19.93 1.37 -0.82
N GLU A 12 20.20 1.22 0.48
CA GLU A 12 19.91 -0.03 1.19
C GLU A 12 18.40 -0.37 1.15
N ILE A 13 17.55 0.64 1.27
CA ILE A 13 16.09 0.51 1.15
C ILE A 13 15.71 -0.06 -0.22
N TRP A 14 16.38 0.38 -1.29
CA TRP A 14 16.15 -0.15 -2.64
C TRP A 14 16.50 -1.63 -2.75
N ARG A 15 17.61 -2.08 -2.14
CA ARG A 15 17.99 -3.51 -2.14
C ARG A 15 16.94 -4.38 -1.43
N LYS A 16 16.40 -3.90 -0.31
CA LYS A 16 15.29 -4.58 0.41
C LYS A 16 14.02 -4.64 -0.45
N TYR A 17 13.69 -3.54 -1.11
CA TYR A 17 12.58 -3.47 -2.06
C TYR A 17 12.78 -4.43 -3.25
N GLU A 18 13.97 -4.50 -3.84
CA GLU A 18 14.26 -5.41 -4.95
C GLU A 18 14.09 -6.87 -4.55
N ALA A 19 14.55 -7.27 -3.36
CA ALA A 19 14.34 -8.62 -2.85
C ALA A 19 12.84 -8.95 -2.69
N GLY A 20 12.05 -8.00 -2.16
CA GLY A 20 10.60 -8.15 -2.07
C GLY A 20 9.91 -8.19 -3.44
N ARG A 21 10.36 -7.36 -4.39
CA ARG A 21 9.87 -7.34 -5.78
C ARG A 21 10.18 -8.65 -6.50
N GLU A 22 11.38 -9.21 -6.31
CA GLU A 22 11.74 -10.53 -6.84
C GLU A 22 10.84 -11.62 -6.25
N HIS A 23 10.57 -11.59 -4.94
CA HIS A 23 9.63 -12.51 -4.32
C HIS A 23 8.23 -12.40 -4.93
N HIS A 24 7.69 -11.17 -5.06
CA HIS A 24 6.39 -10.94 -5.69
C HIS A 24 6.34 -11.45 -7.14
N ASN A 25 7.42 -11.27 -7.91
CA ASN A 25 7.53 -11.78 -9.28
C ASN A 25 7.56 -13.31 -9.30
N ASN A 26 8.35 -13.95 -8.43
CA ASN A 26 8.45 -15.41 -8.33
C ASN A 26 7.12 -16.07 -7.90
N ASP A 27 6.37 -15.42 -7.02
CA ASP A 27 5.02 -15.85 -6.61
C ASP A 27 3.93 -15.45 -7.65
N GLY A 28 4.30 -14.72 -8.71
CA GLY A 28 3.37 -14.25 -9.75
C GLY A 28 2.31 -13.30 -9.22
N MET A 29 2.59 -12.58 -8.12
CA MET A 29 1.63 -11.79 -7.38
C MET A 29 0.99 -10.70 -8.26
N TYR A 30 1.79 -9.93 -9.00
CA TYR A 30 1.32 -8.83 -9.85
C TYR A 30 0.28 -9.31 -10.87
N GLY A 31 0.62 -10.33 -11.67
CA GLY A 31 -0.28 -10.89 -12.67
C GLY A 31 -1.52 -11.56 -12.07
N ARG A 32 -1.42 -12.16 -10.89
CA ARG A 32 -2.60 -12.74 -10.20
C ARG A 32 -3.57 -11.67 -9.72
N VAL A 33 -3.07 -10.61 -9.10
CA VAL A 33 -3.89 -9.49 -8.62
C VAL A 33 -4.61 -8.87 -9.81
N GLU A 34 -3.89 -8.55 -10.87
CA GLU A 34 -4.45 -7.95 -12.07
C GLU A 34 -5.49 -8.86 -12.74
N ARG A 35 -5.18 -10.15 -12.93
CA ARG A 35 -6.14 -11.13 -13.47
C ARG A 35 -7.42 -11.19 -12.63
N CYS A 36 -7.33 -11.12 -11.31
CA CYS A 36 -8.52 -11.07 -10.46
C CYS A 36 -9.36 -9.80 -10.70
N HIS A 37 -8.71 -8.65 -10.88
CA HIS A 37 -9.41 -7.40 -11.20
C HIS A 37 -10.11 -7.45 -12.57
N HIS A 38 -9.42 -7.89 -13.63
CA HIS A 38 -10.01 -8.10 -14.96
C HIS A 38 -11.26 -9.00 -14.89
N PHE A 39 -11.15 -10.13 -14.19
CA PHE A 39 -12.26 -11.07 -14.07
C PHE A 39 -13.45 -10.50 -13.30
N TYR A 40 -13.20 -9.75 -12.24
CA TYR A 40 -14.25 -9.07 -11.48
C TYR A 40 -14.95 -7.98 -12.31
N GLU A 41 -14.19 -7.19 -13.06
CA GLU A 41 -14.69 -6.06 -13.85
C GLU A 41 -15.44 -6.50 -15.11
N GLY A 42 -15.17 -7.72 -15.59
CA GLY A 42 -15.80 -8.30 -16.78
C GLY A 42 -14.90 -8.32 -18.01
N ASP A 43 -13.67 -7.80 -17.91
CA ASP A 43 -12.62 -7.92 -18.94
C ASP A 43 -11.97 -9.32 -18.90
N GLN A 44 -12.80 -10.36 -19.02
CA GLN A 44 -12.41 -11.76 -18.78
C GLN A 44 -11.60 -12.39 -19.92
N TRP A 45 -11.55 -11.72 -21.06
CA TRP A 45 -10.82 -12.14 -22.26
C TRP A 45 -9.55 -11.32 -22.51
N HIS A 46 -9.11 -10.56 -21.50
CA HIS A 46 -7.88 -9.76 -21.57
C HIS A 46 -6.70 -10.58 -22.10
N GLY A 47 -6.00 -10.04 -23.10
CA GLY A 47 -4.86 -10.69 -23.75
C GLY A 47 -5.19 -11.77 -24.78
N ILE A 48 -6.46 -12.16 -24.97
CA ILE A 48 -6.85 -13.10 -26.03
C ILE A 48 -7.01 -12.36 -27.37
N LYS A 49 -6.38 -12.89 -28.42
CA LYS A 49 -6.58 -12.44 -29.79
C LYS A 49 -7.88 -13.03 -30.33
N SER A 50 -8.98 -12.27 -30.23
CA SER A 50 -10.30 -12.67 -30.76
C SER A 50 -10.48 -12.41 -32.25
N GLY A 51 -9.45 -11.97 -32.98
CA GLY A 51 -9.56 -11.66 -34.41
C GLY A 51 -10.53 -10.53 -34.75
N GLY A 52 -10.94 -9.73 -33.76
CA GLY A 52 -11.95 -8.67 -33.91
C GLY A 52 -13.36 -9.07 -33.48
N GLU A 53 -13.56 -10.30 -33.00
CA GLU A 53 -14.84 -10.76 -32.46
C GLU A 53 -15.02 -10.31 -31.00
N GLU A 54 -16.25 -9.92 -30.64
CA GLU A 54 -16.65 -9.69 -29.25
C GLU A 54 -17.02 -11.03 -28.62
N LEU A 55 -16.18 -11.50 -27.69
CA LEU A 55 -16.42 -12.77 -27.01
C LEU A 55 -17.45 -12.58 -25.87
N PRO A 56 -18.47 -13.45 -25.78
CA PRO A 56 -19.52 -13.34 -24.77
C PRO A 56 -18.95 -13.55 -23.35
N VAL A 57 -19.57 -12.88 -22.36
CA VAL A 57 -19.20 -12.97 -20.94
C VAL A 57 -20.47 -13.06 -20.09
N LEU A 58 -20.61 -14.15 -19.33
CA LEU A 58 -21.60 -14.26 -18.24
C LEU A 58 -20.88 -14.08 -16.91
N ASN A 59 -20.66 -12.83 -16.49
CA ASN A 59 -19.86 -12.52 -15.30
C ASN A 59 -20.62 -12.86 -14.01
N PHE A 60 -20.51 -14.10 -13.52
CA PHE A 60 -21.08 -14.52 -12.24
C PHE A 60 -20.17 -14.18 -11.06
N ILE A 61 -18.89 -13.88 -11.30
CA ILE A 61 -17.94 -13.44 -10.27
C ILE A 61 -18.40 -12.14 -9.62
N ARG A 62 -18.77 -11.13 -10.43
CA ARG A 62 -19.19 -9.82 -9.94
C ARG A 62 -20.36 -9.87 -8.95
N PRO A 63 -21.50 -10.54 -9.23
CA PRO A 63 -22.60 -10.63 -8.25
C PRO A 63 -22.21 -11.41 -6.99
N ILE A 64 -21.41 -12.49 -7.08
CA ILE A 64 -20.93 -13.24 -5.92
C ILE A 64 -20.07 -12.36 -4.99
N CYS A 65 -19.09 -11.67 -5.57
CA CYS A 65 -18.22 -10.75 -4.83
C CYS A 65 -19.03 -9.59 -4.25
N THR A 66 -19.95 -9.00 -5.02
CA THR A 66 -20.79 -7.87 -4.56
C THR A 66 -21.63 -8.27 -3.34
N TYR A 67 -22.25 -9.46 -3.36
CA TYR A 67 -22.98 -9.98 -2.21
C TYR A 67 -22.07 -10.13 -0.98
N LYS A 68 -20.93 -10.80 -1.12
CA LYS A 68 -19.99 -11.02 -0.01
C LYS A 68 -19.43 -9.71 0.55
N ILE A 69 -19.06 -8.77 -0.31
CA ILE A 69 -18.57 -7.43 0.09
C ILE A 69 -19.66 -6.72 0.89
N ALA A 70 -20.90 -6.70 0.40
CA ALA A 70 -22.01 -6.06 1.11
C ALA A 70 -22.24 -6.68 2.49
N THR A 71 -22.23 -8.01 2.60
CA THR A 71 -22.40 -8.71 3.90
C THR A 71 -21.35 -8.30 4.93
N VAL A 72 -20.11 -8.06 4.53
CA VAL A 72 -19.04 -7.65 5.45
C VAL A 72 -19.06 -6.14 5.71
N ALA A 73 -19.24 -5.33 4.67
CA ALA A 73 -19.08 -3.88 4.73
C ALA A 73 -20.28 -3.14 5.35
N MET A 74 -21.47 -3.75 5.36
CA MET A 74 -22.68 -3.18 5.96
C MET A 74 -22.65 -3.12 7.49
N ASN A 75 -21.70 -3.79 8.15
CA ASN A 75 -21.56 -3.67 9.59
C ASN A 75 -20.94 -2.31 9.93
N ASP A 76 -21.71 -1.51 10.67
CA ASP A 76 -21.22 -0.26 11.24
C ASP A 76 -20.18 -0.57 12.32
N THR A 77 -19.06 0.14 12.26
CA THR A 77 -17.92 -0.07 13.13
C THR A 77 -17.47 1.28 13.67
N ALA A 78 -17.30 1.38 14.97
CA ALA A 78 -16.76 2.57 15.63
C ALA A 78 -15.58 2.17 16.52
N VAL A 79 -14.58 3.06 16.61
CA VAL A 79 -13.46 2.90 17.54
C VAL A 79 -13.89 3.45 18.89
N LEU A 80 -14.00 2.58 19.89
CA LEU A 80 -14.36 2.93 21.26
C LEU A 80 -13.18 2.62 22.18
N TYR A 81 -12.80 3.59 22.99
CA TYR A 81 -11.82 3.41 24.06
C TYR A 81 -12.58 3.24 25.38
N SER A 82 -12.11 2.35 26.24
CA SER A 82 -12.75 2.09 27.53
C SER A 82 -11.69 1.80 28.59
N ALA A 83 -11.86 2.37 29.79
CA ALA A 83 -10.98 2.14 30.92
C ALA A 83 -11.32 0.77 31.55
N MET A 84 -10.31 -0.05 31.82
CA MET A 84 -10.53 -1.40 32.39
C MET A 84 -10.83 -1.37 33.90
N ASP A 85 -10.21 -0.45 34.64
CA ASP A 85 -10.20 -0.49 36.12
C ASP A 85 -11.18 0.51 36.78
N GLY A 86 -12.09 1.11 36.00
CA GLY A 86 -13.11 2.02 36.54
C GLY A 86 -12.58 3.35 37.11
N ASP A 87 -11.30 3.67 36.90
CA ASP A 87 -10.74 4.98 37.25
C ASP A 87 -11.47 6.10 36.49
N ALA A 88 -11.95 7.10 37.25
CA ALA A 88 -12.72 8.20 36.71
C ALA A 88 -11.90 9.07 35.74
N GLN A 89 -10.60 9.23 36.01
CA GLN A 89 -9.72 10.00 35.13
C GLN A 89 -9.47 9.23 33.82
N ALA A 90 -9.12 7.95 33.89
CA ALA A 90 -8.96 7.10 32.71
C ALA A 90 -10.24 7.04 31.87
N THR A 91 -11.41 6.98 32.51
CA THR A 91 -12.72 7.00 31.83
C THR A 91 -12.91 8.29 31.04
N ALA A 92 -12.65 9.44 31.65
CA ALA A 92 -12.74 10.74 30.98
C ALA A 92 -11.77 10.84 29.79
N VAL A 93 -10.54 10.31 29.92
CA VAL A 93 -9.57 10.25 28.82
C VAL A 93 -10.09 9.35 27.68
N CYS A 94 -10.63 8.17 28.00
CA CYS A 94 -11.20 7.26 27.00
C CYS A 94 -12.37 7.88 26.23
N GLU A 95 -13.23 8.66 26.89
CA GLU A 95 -14.29 9.40 26.21
C GLU A 95 -13.73 10.44 25.23
N LEU A 96 -12.67 11.16 25.61
CA LEU A 96 -12.01 12.12 24.73
C LEU A 96 -11.36 11.44 23.53
N LEU A 97 -10.66 10.31 23.74
CA LEU A 97 -10.06 9.51 22.67
C LEU A 97 -11.12 8.95 21.71
N THR A 98 -12.26 8.49 22.24
CA THR A 98 -13.38 8.01 21.44
C THR A 98 -13.96 9.11 20.55
N ARG A 99 -14.20 10.31 21.10
CA ARG A 99 -14.66 11.47 20.32
C ARG A 99 -13.63 11.90 19.29
N PHE A 100 -12.34 11.88 19.66
CA PHE A 100 -11.25 12.18 18.75
C PHE A 100 -11.21 11.18 17.58
N ALA A 101 -11.25 9.88 17.86
CA ALA A 101 -11.26 8.84 16.84
C ALA A 101 -12.48 8.94 15.93
N GLY A 102 -13.67 9.21 16.45
CA GLY A 102 -14.86 9.50 15.65
C GLY A 102 -14.67 10.70 14.71
N ALA A 103 -14.09 11.80 15.21
CA ALA A 103 -13.80 12.96 14.36
C ALA A 103 -12.76 12.65 13.27
N GLN A 104 -11.74 11.84 13.56
CA GLN A 104 -10.76 11.41 12.57
C GLN A 104 -11.35 10.41 11.57
N TRP A 105 -12.30 9.57 11.99
CA TRP A 105 -13.03 8.64 11.13
C TRP A 105 -13.78 9.40 10.02
N GLU A 106 -14.55 10.42 10.43
CA GLU A 106 -15.31 11.28 9.52
C GLU A 106 -14.39 12.08 8.59
N LYS A 107 -13.41 12.80 9.16
CA LYS A 107 -12.44 13.60 8.39
C LYS A 107 -11.65 12.74 7.40
N GLY A 108 -11.30 11.53 7.83
CA GLY A 108 -10.57 10.54 7.05
C GLY A 108 -11.41 9.85 5.98
N LYS A 109 -12.74 10.04 5.93
CA LYS A 109 -13.67 9.29 5.08
C LYS A 109 -13.46 7.78 5.23
N MET A 110 -13.37 7.33 6.48
CA MET A 110 -12.97 5.96 6.79
C MET A 110 -13.97 4.92 6.31
N ASP A 111 -15.27 5.23 6.22
CA ASP A 111 -16.23 4.29 5.63
C ASP A 111 -15.92 4.00 4.17
N PHE A 112 -15.63 5.02 3.36
CA PHE A 112 -15.22 4.82 1.97
C PHE A 112 -13.97 3.94 1.87
N LYS A 113 -12.97 4.20 2.72
CA LYS A 113 -11.72 3.41 2.75
C LYS A 113 -11.93 1.98 3.24
N LYS A 114 -12.78 1.78 4.26
CA LYS A 114 -13.21 0.46 4.76
C LYS A 114 -13.80 -0.35 3.61
N TRP A 115 -14.73 0.23 2.86
CA TRP A 115 -15.35 -0.42 1.70
C TRP A 115 -14.33 -0.76 0.62
N ALA A 116 -13.35 0.12 0.35
CA ALA A 116 -12.28 -0.14 -0.60
C ALA A 116 -11.36 -1.29 -0.14
N VAL A 117 -10.95 -1.31 1.14
CA VAL A 117 -10.16 -2.39 1.74
C VAL A 117 -10.89 -3.73 1.61
N ILE A 118 -12.16 -3.80 2.01
CA ILE A 118 -12.98 -5.02 1.93
C ILE A 118 -13.14 -5.48 0.47
N LYS A 119 -13.43 -4.55 -0.45
CA LYS A 119 -13.58 -4.86 -1.88
C LYS A 119 -12.31 -5.48 -2.45
N ASN A 120 -11.17 -4.83 -2.27
CA ASN A 120 -9.91 -5.30 -2.86
C ASN A 120 -9.40 -6.57 -2.17
N ALA A 121 -9.61 -6.72 -0.85
CA ALA A 121 -9.34 -7.99 -0.17
C ALA A 121 -10.22 -9.13 -0.74
N CYS A 122 -11.52 -8.89 -0.98
CA CYS A 122 -12.41 -9.88 -1.61
C CYS A 122 -11.95 -10.27 -3.02
N ILE A 123 -11.41 -9.33 -3.80
CA ILE A 123 -10.95 -9.57 -5.17
C ILE A 123 -9.60 -10.29 -5.19
N ALA A 124 -8.59 -9.73 -4.52
CA ALA A 124 -7.18 -10.08 -4.66
C ALA A 124 -6.53 -10.67 -3.39
N GLY A 125 -7.33 -10.83 -2.33
CA GLY A 125 -6.97 -11.55 -1.11
C GLY A 125 -6.61 -10.68 0.08
N ASP A 126 -6.01 -9.52 -0.13
CA ASP A 126 -5.71 -8.57 0.94
C ASP A 126 -5.62 -7.12 0.44
N HIS A 127 -5.77 -6.18 1.36
CA HIS A 127 -5.56 -4.75 1.12
C HIS A 127 -5.27 -4.03 2.44
N TYR A 128 -4.57 -2.91 2.37
CA TYR A 128 -4.00 -2.23 3.54
C TYR A 128 -4.38 -0.76 3.58
N LEU A 129 -4.27 -0.19 4.77
CA LEU A 129 -4.45 1.20 5.08
C LEU A 129 -3.25 1.68 5.89
N TYR A 130 -2.55 2.68 5.37
CA TYR A 130 -1.47 3.38 6.05
C TYR A 130 -2.00 4.67 6.67
N CYS A 131 -1.86 4.81 7.99
CA CYS A 131 -2.31 5.95 8.77
C CYS A 131 -1.09 6.77 9.20
N TYR A 132 -1.01 8.05 8.87
CA TYR A 132 0.16 8.85 9.23
C TYR A 132 -0.22 10.27 9.59
N ASP A 133 0.66 10.91 10.35
CA ASP A 133 0.54 12.34 10.64
C ASP A 133 1.14 13.15 9.50
N ALA A 134 0.33 13.97 8.85
CA ALA A 134 0.75 14.77 7.70
C ALA A 134 1.29 16.16 8.10
N ARG A 135 1.54 16.39 9.39
CA ARG A 135 2.22 17.61 9.85
C ARG A 135 3.63 17.66 9.28
N GLU A 136 4.03 18.82 8.79
CA GLU A 136 5.43 19.10 8.48
C GLU A 136 6.17 19.40 9.80
N PRO A 137 7.42 18.91 9.98
CA PRO A 137 8.26 19.31 11.09
C PRO A 137 8.38 20.84 11.14
N SER A 138 8.16 21.44 12.32
CA SER A 138 8.29 22.89 12.51
C SER A 138 9.39 23.19 13.53
N GLU A 139 10.32 24.07 13.16
CA GLU A 139 11.34 24.62 14.07
C GLU A 139 10.79 25.73 14.99
N SER A 140 9.49 26.04 14.91
CA SER A 140 8.87 27.07 15.74
C SER A 140 8.84 26.70 17.22
N VAL A 141 9.11 27.69 18.08
CA VAL A 141 9.02 27.55 19.56
C VAL A 141 7.61 27.14 20.01
N VAL A 142 6.58 27.56 19.27
CA VAL A 142 5.21 27.08 19.44
C VAL A 142 4.95 25.99 18.40
N GLN A 143 5.00 24.73 18.81
CA GLN A 143 4.65 23.62 17.94
C GLN A 143 3.13 23.45 17.89
N ASP A 144 2.56 23.39 16.68
CA ASP A 144 1.16 22.98 16.53
C ASP A 144 1.06 21.48 16.84
N LEU A 145 0.59 21.17 18.05
CA LEU A 145 0.38 19.81 18.52
C LEU A 145 -0.92 19.20 18.01
N LYS A 146 -1.72 19.92 17.21
CA LYS A 146 -2.97 19.39 16.67
C LYS A 146 -2.66 18.35 15.58
N PRO A 147 -2.99 17.05 15.80
CA PRO A 147 -2.66 16.00 14.86
C PRO A 147 -3.36 16.21 13.51
N GLN A 148 -2.64 15.96 12.41
CA GLN A 148 -3.17 16.01 11.06
C GLN A 148 -3.14 14.62 10.42
N LEU A 149 -3.94 13.70 10.99
CA LEU A 149 -3.97 12.33 10.50
C LEU A 149 -4.52 12.26 9.08
N LYS A 150 -3.80 11.52 8.24
CA LYS A 150 -4.23 11.08 6.91
C LYS A 150 -4.20 9.56 6.88
N MET A 151 -5.09 9.00 6.06
CA MET A 151 -5.14 7.56 5.82
C MET A 151 -5.09 7.32 4.33
N GLN A 152 -4.22 6.41 3.91
CA GLN A 152 -3.93 6.09 2.52
C GLN A 152 -4.19 4.61 2.27
N LEU A 153 -4.91 4.30 1.20
CA LEU A 153 -5.06 2.92 0.74
C LEU A 153 -3.75 2.44 0.14
N VAL A 154 -3.31 1.24 0.51
CA VAL A 154 -2.06 0.64 0.05
C VAL A 154 -2.36 -0.73 -0.56
N GLY A 155 -2.11 -0.85 -1.86
CA GLY A 155 -2.32 -2.09 -2.62
C GLY A 155 -1.44 -3.23 -2.12
N LYS A 156 -1.91 -4.46 -2.30
CA LYS A 156 -1.15 -5.68 -2.02
C LYS A 156 0.24 -5.66 -2.65
N THR A 157 0.30 -5.28 -3.93
CA THR A 157 1.52 -5.19 -4.75
C THR A 157 2.42 -4.00 -4.41
N SER A 158 1.94 -3.08 -3.57
CA SER A 158 2.67 -1.88 -3.15
C SER A 158 3.23 -2.00 -1.73
N LEU A 159 2.85 -3.03 -0.97
CA LEU A 159 3.40 -3.30 0.36
C LEU A 159 4.37 -4.48 0.28
N TYR A 160 5.58 -4.30 0.79
CA TYR A 160 6.64 -5.30 0.84
C TYR A 160 7.00 -5.56 2.29
N LEU A 161 7.17 -6.83 2.63
CA LEU A 161 7.40 -7.31 3.99
C LEU A 161 8.81 -7.89 4.11
N ALA A 162 9.37 -7.84 5.32
CA ALA A 162 10.64 -8.49 5.61
C ALA A 162 10.53 -10.02 5.51
N ASP A 163 9.40 -10.58 5.96
CA ASP A 163 9.09 -12.01 5.88
C ASP A 163 7.65 -12.23 5.40
N GLU A 164 7.50 -12.74 4.18
CA GLU A 164 6.22 -13.08 3.57
C GLU A 164 5.52 -14.29 4.23
N GLN A 165 6.15 -14.95 5.20
CA GLN A 165 5.56 -16.03 6.00
C GLN A 165 5.05 -15.56 7.37
N GLU A 166 5.41 -14.35 7.83
CA GLU A 166 5.00 -13.80 9.12
C GLU A 166 3.71 -12.95 8.98
N PRO A 167 2.53 -13.48 9.39
CA PRO A 167 1.26 -12.79 9.19
C PRO A 167 1.04 -11.58 10.10
N ASP A 168 1.70 -11.50 11.25
CA ASP A 168 1.63 -10.32 12.10
C ASP A 168 2.55 -9.22 11.55
N ILE A 169 1.94 -8.16 11.03
CA ILE A 169 2.68 -7.01 10.50
C ILE A 169 3.61 -6.39 11.55
N ASN A 170 3.25 -6.43 12.84
CA ASN A 170 4.06 -5.84 13.91
C ASN A 170 5.28 -6.68 14.29
N SER A 171 5.29 -7.95 13.89
CA SER A 171 6.42 -8.87 14.04
C SER A 171 7.42 -8.77 12.88
N GLN A 172 7.11 -7.99 11.85
CA GLN A 172 8.01 -7.72 10.71
C GLN A 172 9.22 -6.86 11.14
N GLU A 173 10.42 -7.25 10.73
CA GLU A 173 11.64 -6.45 10.97
C GLU A 173 11.55 -5.07 10.30
N TRP A 174 11.04 -5.05 9.09
CA TRP A 174 10.77 -3.86 8.31
C TRP A 174 9.58 -4.06 7.37
N ILE A 175 8.97 -2.95 6.96
CA ILE A 175 7.99 -2.91 5.88
C ILE A 175 8.34 -1.77 4.91
N ILE A 176 8.03 -1.95 3.63
CA ILE A 176 8.20 -0.93 2.61
C ILE A 176 6.87 -0.70 1.90
N ILE A 177 6.49 0.57 1.75
CA ILE A 177 5.40 0.99 0.87
C ILE A 177 6.01 1.65 -0.37
N ALA A 178 5.80 1.05 -1.53
CA ALA A 178 6.23 1.59 -2.82
C ALA A 178 5.12 2.43 -3.46
N GLU A 179 5.47 3.64 -3.89
CA GLU A 179 4.56 4.61 -4.48
C GLU A 179 5.12 5.18 -5.79
N ARG A 180 4.29 5.27 -6.82
CA ARG A 180 4.61 6.03 -8.04
C ARG A 180 4.34 7.50 -7.82
N ARG A 181 5.40 8.30 -7.60
CA ARG A 181 5.27 9.74 -7.29
C ARG A 181 5.88 10.61 -8.39
N PRO A 182 5.30 11.79 -8.70
CA PRO A 182 5.90 12.71 -9.66
C PRO A 182 7.29 13.15 -9.21
N VAL A 183 8.27 13.10 -10.11
CA VAL A 183 9.66 13.49 -9.84
C VAL A 183 9.73 14.91 -9.27
N ALA A 184 8.90 15.82 -9.79
CA ALA A 184 8.79 17.19 -9.30
C ALA A 184 8.47 17.28 -7.79
N GLN A 185 7.54 16.45 -7.30
CA GLN A 185 7.13 16.44 -5.90
C GLN A 185 8.22 15.85 -5.01
N VAL A 186 8.85 14.76 -5.44
CA VAL A 186 9.92 14.11 -4.68
C VAL A 186 11.14 15.02 -4.58
N ARG A 187 11.50 15.74 -5.65
CA ARG A 187 12.58 16.75 -5.62
C ARG A 187 12.28 17.90 -4.68
N GLU A 188 11.03 18.38 -4.63
CA GLU A 188 10.63 19.43 -3.70
C GLU A 188 10.75 18.98 -2.24
N GLU A 189 10.27 17.77 -1.93
CA GLU A 189 10.44 17.17 -0.59
C GLU A 189 11.92 16.98 -0.22
N ALA A 190 12.75 16.53 -1.17
CA ALA A 190 14.19 16.40 -0.97
C ALA A 190 14.82 17.74 -0.56
N ARG A 191 14.49 18.83 -1.27
CA ARG A 191 14.99 20.17 -0.96
C ARG A 191 14.50 20.66 0.40
N LYS A 192 13.23 20.42 0.74
CA LYS A 192 12.68 20.75 2.07
C LYS A 192 13.41 20.00 3.20
N ASN A 193 13.82 18.76 2.95
CA ASN A 193 14.60 17.95 3.89
C ASN A 193 16.10 18.30 3.90
N GLY A 194 16.54 19.35 3.18
CA GLY A 194 17.92 19.80 3.17
C GLY A 194 18.88 18.94 2.33
N VAL A 195 18.36 18.11 1.43
CA VAL A 195 19.18 17.29 0.52
C VAL A 195 19.90 18.19 -0.48
N ALA A 196 21.19 17.95 -0.69
CA ALA A 196 22.02 18.75 -1.60
C ALA A 196 21.50 18.67 -3.05
N GLU A 197 21.53 19.80 -3.78
CA GLU A 197 20.99 19.84 -5.15
C GLU A 197 21.67 18.83 -6.10
N THR A 198 22.94 18.49 -5.86
CA THR A 198 23.66 17.43 -6.59
C THR A 198 22.98 16.06 -6.48
N GLU A 199 22.37 15.77 -5.32
CA GLU A 199 21.61 14.55 -5.08
C GLU A 199 20.18 14.70 -5.61
N VAL A 200 19.54 15.86 -5.43
CA VAL A 200 18.18 16.13 -5.95
C VAL A 200 18.08 15.91 -7.46
N VAL A 201 19.11 16.27 -8.23
CA VAL A 201 19.13 16.06 -9.68
C VAL A 201 19.21 14.58 -10.06
N ARG A 202 19.77 13.71 -9.20
CA ARG A 202 19.81 12.24 -9.39
C ARG A 202 18.44 11.58 -9.24
N ILE A 203 17.47 12.26 -8.64
CA ILE A 203 16.08 11.83 -8.62
C ILE A 203 15.52 12.03 -10.04
N VAL A 204 15.43 10.94 -10.79
CA VAL A 204 14.98 10.91 -12.19
C VAL A 204 13.74 10.02 -12.32
N SER A 205 13.01 10.16 -13.42
CA SER A 205 11.93 9.24 -13.73
C SER A 205 12.50 7.85 -14.00
N ASP A 206 11.86 6.83 -13.45
CA ASP A 206 12.11 5.46 -13.81
C ASP A 206 10.90 4.92 -14.60
N GLU A 207 11.19 4.00 -15.53
CA GLU A 207 10.17 3.28 -16.25
C GLU A 207 9.59 2.19 -15.33
N VAL A 208 8.30 1.92 -15.50
CA VAL A 208 7.73 0.72 -14.91
C VAL A 208 8.34 -0.45 -15.68
N ASP A 209 9.23 -1.22 -15.06
CA ASP A 209 9.78 -2.44 -15.64
C ASP A 209 8.63 -3.27 -16.25
N GLU A 210 8.89 -3.89 -17.41
CA GLU A 210 7.93 -4.67 -18.24
C GLU A 210 7.22 -5.81 -17.49
N THR A 211 7.50 -6.02 -16.21
CA THR A 211 6.92 -7.02 -15.32
C THR A 211 5.56 -6.66 -14.71
N GLU A 212 5.05 -5.42 -14.85
CA GLU A 212 3.77 -5.03 -14.23
C GLU A 212 2.67 -4.72 -15.26
N ILE A 213 1.81 -5.71 -15.41
CA ILE A 213 0.57 -5.65 -16.16
C ILE A 213 -0.44 -4.72 -15.41
N GLY A 214 -0.84 -3.64 -16.09
CA GLY A 214 -2.20 -3.07 -16.14
C GLY A 214 -2.84 -2.28 -15.00
N TYR A 215 -2.21 -2.02 -13.84
CA TYR A 215 -2.81 -1.10 -12.85
C TYR A 215 -1.96 0.12 -12.46
N THR A 216 -0.68 0.15 -12.84
CA THR A 216 0.24 1.27 -12.53
C THR A 216 1.00 1.79 -13.75
N GLY A 217 1.48 0.92 -14.65
CA GLY A 217 2.34 1.34 -15.77
C GLY A 217 1.64 1.72 -17.08
N ALA A 218 0.58 1.01 -17.47
CA ALA A 218 0.10 1.05 -18.86
C ALA A 218 -0.60 2.36 -19.29
N GLN A 219 -0.95 3.25 -18.35
CA GLN A 219 -1.67 4.50 -18.65
C GLN A 219 -1.26 5.66 -17.72
N GLU A 220 0.01 5.76 -17.32
CA GLU A 220 0.45 6.95 -16.60
C GLU A 220 0.25 8.20 -17.47
N VAL A 221 -0.41 9.22 -16.92
CA VAL A 221 -0.49 10.53 -17.56
C VAL A 221 0.93 11.08 -17.68
N LYS A 222 1.40 11.21 -18.92
CA LYS A 222 2.74 11.73 -19.22
C LYS A 222 2.84 13.16 -18.70
N THR A 223 3.86 13.41 -17.90
CA THR A 223 4.25 14.74 -17.42
C THR A 223 5.68 15.01 -17.88
N ASP A 224 6.09 16.27 -17.94
CA ASP A 224 7.41 16.66 -18.47
C ASP A 224 8.58 15.98 -17.75
N LEU A 225 8.44 15.69 -16.44
CA LEU A 225 9.46 15.04 -15.62
C LEU A 225 9.13 13.58 -15.26
N GLY A 226 7.98 13.06 -15.70
CA GLY A 226 7.54 11.71 -15.37
C GLY A 226 7.34 11.45 -13.87
N LYS A 227 7.32 10.16 -13.52
CA LYS A 227 7.23 9.66 -12.15
C LYS A 227 8.41 8.75 -11.84
N CYS A 228 8.70 8.62 -10.55
CA CYS A 228 9.69 7.70 -10.03
C CYS A 228 9.09 6.85 -8.92
N THR A 229 9.76 5.74 -8.62
CA THR A 229 9.44 4.87 -7.51
C THR A 229 9.96 5.50 -6.22
N SER A 230 9.04 5.84 -5.33
CA SER A 230 9.28 6.37 -4.00
C SER A 230 8.99 5.29 -2.98
N LEU A 231 9.98 4.95 -2.17
CA LEU A 231 9.89 3.94 -1.14
C LEU A 231 9.77 4.62 0.22
N LEU A 232 8.69 4.35 0.93
CA LEU A 232 8.58 4.61 2.36
C LEU A 232 9.03 3.35 3.11
N TYR A 233 10.16 3.46 3.79
CA TYR A 233 10.71 2.41 4.64
C TYR A 233 10.31 2.66 6.09
N MET A 234 9.91 1.60 6.79
CA MET A 234 9.70 1.62 8.23
C MET A 234 10.33 0.37 8.85
N ALA A 235 10.99 0.53 10.01
CA ALA A 235 11.60 -0.57 10.75
C ALA A 235 11.38 -0.43 12.26
N LYS A 236 11.30 -1.56 12.96
CA LYS A 236 11.28 -1.59 14.42
C LYS A 236 12.66 -1.25 14.97
N THR A 237 12.68 -0.46 16.04
CA THR A 237 13.87 -0.13 16.82
C THR A 237 13.55 -0.25 18.31
N ASP A 238 14.59 -0.27 19.16
CA ASP A 238 14.40 -0.31 20.62
C ASP A 238 13.69 0.95 21.15
N GLU A 239 13.78 2.08 20.45
CA GLU A 239 13.22 3.36 20.86
C GLU A 239 11.81 3.62 20.29
N GLY A 240 11.38 2.86 19.28
CA GLY A 240 10.11 3.02 18.58
C GLY A 240 10.17 2.54 17.13
N VAL A 241 9.55 3.28 16.21
CA VAL A 241 9.58 2.95 14.76
C VAL A 241 10.42 3.99 14.02
N ALA A 242 11.46 3.52 13.34
CA ALA A 242 12.23 4.31 12.39
C ALA A 242 11.50 4.36 11.06
N PHE A 243 11.53 5.51 10.38
CA PHE A 243 11.00 5.65 9.03
C PHE A 243 11.84 6.61 8.19
N GLY A 244 11.91 6.34 6.89
CA GLY A 244 12.63 7.17 5.92
C GLY A 244 12.05 6.99 4.53
N ARG A 245 12.45 7.87 3.60
CA ARG A 245 12.05 7.73 2.20
C ARG A 245 13.23 7.82 1.26
N SER A 246 13.19 6.97 0.24
CA SER A 246 14.23 6.92 -0.78
C SER A 246 13.65 6.65 -2.17
N THR A 247 14.46 6.99 -3.17
CA THR A 247 14.38 6.42 -4.52
C THR A 247 15.52 5.40 -4.66
N GLU A 248 15.72 4.84 -5.86
CA GLU A 248 16.83 3.93 -6.12
C GLU A 248 18.18 4.46 -5.66
N THR A 249 18.45 5.75 -5.91
CA THR A 249 19.78 6.32 -5.77
C THR A 249 19.91 7.37 -4.67
N VAL A 250 18.79 7.89 -4.16
CA VAL A 250 18.77 9.03 -3.23
C VAL A 250 17.84 8.77 -2.06
N ILE A 251 18.36 8.87 -0.84
CA ILE A 251 17.56 9.00 0.40
C ILE A 251 17.12 10.45 0.50
N TYR A 252 15.89 10.74 0.08
CA TYR A 252 15.39 12.11 0.01
C TYR A 252 14.67 12.55 1.29
N GLN A 253 14.34 11.60 2.16
CA GLN A 253 13.93 11.85 3.54
C GLN A 253 14.79 10.95 4.44
N PRO A 254 15.80 11.51 5.12
CA PRO A 254 16.63 10.78 6.06
C PRO A 254 15.79 10.08 7.13
N GLU A 255 16.31 8.97 7.65
CA GLU A 255 15.61 8.18 8.65
C GLU A 255 15.40 8.97 9.94
N GLN A 256 14.19 8.90 10.48
CA GLN A 256 13.77 9.51 11.73
C GLN A 256 13.09 8.45 12.60
N VAL A 257 13.34 8.50 13.90
CA VAL A 257 12.69 7.61 14.87
C VAL A 257 11.48 8.31 15.47
N ILE A 258 10.35 7.62 15.53
CA ILE A 258 9.17 8.04 16.28
C ILE A 258 9.23 7.36 17.66
N PRO A 259 9.60 8.07 18.73
CA PRO A 259 9.82 7.44 20.02
C PRO A 259 8.51 6.91 20.61
N GLY A 260 8.57 5.71 21.19
CA GLY A 260 7.45 5.08 21.88
C GLY A 260 6.35 4.50 20.98
N LEU A 261 6.48 4.59 19.65
CA LEU A 261 5.59 3.90 18.73
C LEU A 261 6.04 2.45 18.58
N ASP A 262 5.23 1.52 19.07
CA ASP A 262 5.52 0.08 19.12
C ASP A 262 4.77 -0.73 18.05
N VAL A 263 3.95 -0.08 17.21
CA VAL A 263 3.18 -0.67 16.11
C VAL A 263 3.53 -0.01 14.78
N TYR A 264 3.53 -0.78 13.68
CA TYR A 264 3.54 -0.13 12.37
C TYR A 264 2.20 0.57 12.17
N PRO A 265 2.18 1.80 11.65
CA PRO A 265 0.94 2.52 11.44
C PRO A 265 0.25 2.07 10.13
N VAL A 266 0.28 0.78 9.85
CA VAL A 266 -0.32 0.09 8.72
C VAL A 266 -1.23 -1.01 9.26
N CYS A 267 -2.48 -1.02 8.84
CA CYS A 267 -3.42 -2.10 9.14
C CYS A 267 -3.98 -2.67 7.85
N GLY A 268 -4.32 -3.95 7.83
CA GLY A 268 -4.84 -4.61 6.64
C GLY A 268 -5.92 -5.61 6.94
N MET A 269 -6.66 -5.97 5.90
CA MET A 269 -7.61 -7.07 5.94
C MET A 269 -7.14 -8.14 4.97
N ARG A 270 -7.04 -9.37 5.45
CA ARG A 270 -6.93 -10.58 4.62
C ARG A 270 -8.31 -11.20 4.51
N TRP A 271 -8.77 -11.45 3.29
CA TRP A 271 -10.12 -11.99 3.06
C TRP A 271 -10.24 -13.44 3.55
N SER A 272 -9.28 -14.28 3.16
CA SER A 272 -9.06 -15.61 3.68
C SER A 272 -7.58 -15.78 3.97
N GLU A 273 -7.22 -16.46 5.06
CA GLU A 273 -5.82 -16.75 5.37
C GLU A 273 -5.26 -17.84 4.45
N LYS A 274 -3.99 -17.70 4.08
CA LYS A 274 -3.20 -18.73 3.40
C LYS A 274 -2.19 -19.29 4.39
N MET A 275 -2.17 -20.61 4.54
CA MET A 275 -1.23 -21.25 5.46
C MET A 275 0.21 -20.92 5.07
N GLY A 276 1.01 -20.51 6.06
CA GLY A 276 2.41 -20.12 5.87
C GLY A 276 2.61 -18.86 5.04
N SER A 277 1.66 -17.92 5.07
CA SER A 277 1.71 -16.71 4.26
C SER A 277 1.13 -15.51 5.01
N ALA A 278 1.84 -14.39 4.94
CA ALA A 278 1.40 -13.08 5.38
C ALA A 278 0.30 -12.50 4.48
N ARG A 279 0.10 -13.07 3.29
CA ARG A 279 -0.90 -12.67 2.30
C ARG A 279 -2.18 -13.48 2.39
N GLY A 280 -3.29 -12.86 2.01
CA GLY A 280 -4.60 -13.48 1.91
C GLY A 280 -4.94 -14.00 0.52
N VAL A 281 -6.02 -14.79 0.43
CA VAL A 281 -6.58 -15.33 -0.82
C VAL A 281 -7.96 -14.72 -1.08
N GLY A 282 -8.14 -14.21 -2.29
CA GLY A 282 -9.38 -13.58 -2.72
C GLY A 282 -10.43 -14.60 -3.18
N VAL A 283 -11.69 -14.18 -3.24
CA VAL A 283 -12.78 -15.01 -3.78
C VAL A 283 -12.59 -15.26 -5.27
N VAL A 284 -12.10 -14.26 -6.00
CA VAL A 284 -12.05 -14.29 -7.47
C VAL A 284 -11.09 -15.36 -7.97
N GLU A 285 -9.91 -15.50 -7.35
CA GLU A 285 -8.86 -16.44 -7.76
C GLU A 285 -9.40 -17.88 -7.93
N GLY A 286 -10.24 -18.34 -6.98
CA GLY A 286 -10.85 -19.67 -7.04
C GLY A 286 -12.00 -19.83 -8.05
N LEU A 287 -12.58 -18.74 -8.54
CA LEU A 287 -13.72 -18.76 -9.48
C LEU A 287 -13.29 -18.65 -10.95
N ILE A 288 -12.09 -18.14 -11.21
CA ILE A 288 -11.57 -17.90 -12.57
C ILE A 288 -11.67 -19.14 -13.48
N PRO A 289 -11.25 -20.36 -13.08
CA PRO A 289 -11.31 -21.52 -13.97
C PRO A 289 -12.73 -21.83 -14.43
N ASN A 290 -13.70 -21.77 -13.50
CA ASN A 290 -15.10 -22.01 -13.81
C ASN A 290 -15.68 -20.91 -14.72
N GLN A 291 -15.26 -19.66 -14.51
CA GLN A 291 -15.72 -18.53 -15.30
C GLN A 291 -15.23 -18.63 -16.75
N ILE A 292 -13.99 -19.07 -16.97
CA ILE A 292 -13.44 -19.34 -18.30
C ILE A 292 -14.26 -20.42 -18.99
N GLU A 293 -14.50 -21.56 -18.34
CA GLU A 293 -15.24 -22.67 -18.95
C GLU A 293 -16.68 -22.28 -19.29
N VAL A 294 -17.38 -21.56 -18.40
CA VAL A 294 -18.73 -21.03 -18.70
C VAL A 294 -18.70 -20.13 -19.93
N ASN A 295 -17.79 -19.15 -19.99
CA ASN A 295 -17.74 -18.23 -21.13
C ASN A 295 -17.39 -18.95 -22.45
N ARG A 296 -16.57 -20.01 -22.41
CA ARG A 296 -16.23 -20.83 -23.60
C ARG A 296 -17.42 -21.62 -24.15
N THR A 297 -18.45 -21.86 -23.33
CA THR A 297 -19.64 -22.62 -23.73
C THR A 297 -20.81 -21.77 -24.22
N LEU A 298 -20.68 -20.43 -24.17
CA LEU A 298 -21.64 -19.47 -24.70
C LEU A 298 -21.45 -19.29 -26.21
#